data_AF-A0A285KVB0-F1
#
_entry.id   AF-A0A285KVB0-F1
#
_cell.length_a   1.000
_cell.length_b   1.000
_cell.length_c   1.000
_cell.angle_alpha   90.00
_cell.angle_beta   90.00
_cell.angle_gamma   90.00
#
_symmetry.space_group_name_H-M   'P 1'
#
loop_
_entity.id
_entity.type
_entity.pdbx_description
1 polymer ?
#
loop_
_entity_poly.entity_id
_entity_poly.type
_entity_poly.pdbx_seq_one_letter_code
_entity_poly.pdbx_strand_id
1 'polypeptide(L)'
;MRPALRCLVWELDNTMWDGVVCDATSSAPRPAALRTLRTLSDRGIWHAVASRSDRTLTLDRLYRHGLYEMFSALEIGWGRKSASIVRIARTLGLSLDTIAFVDDEPVERAEVSRALPQVRCYAARNIDVLTALPDFKPVLGTGPTPTPPLGFDRVPVF
;
A
#
# COMPACT_ATOMS: atom_id res chain seq x y z
N MET A 1 -8.61 20.67 6.30
CA MET A 1 -7.47 19.77 6.55
C MET A 1 -7.76 18.45 5.82
N ARG A 2 -6.81 17.86 5.09
CA ARG A 2 -7.04 16.56 4.44
C ARG A 2 -7.03 15.45 5.50
N PRO A 3 -7.83 14.36 5.37
CA PRO A 3 -7.84 13.28 6.35
C PRO A 3 -6.49 12.55 6.41
N ALA A 4 -6.23 11.79 7.47
CA ALA A 4 -5.08 10.88 7.49
C ALA A 4 -5.24 9.80 6.41
N LEU A 5 -4.12 9.35 5.83
CA LEU A 5 -4.15 8.21 4.92
C LEU A 5 -4.46 6.93 5.70
N ARG A 6 -5.19 6.02 5.06
CA ARG A 6 -5.55 4.70 5.59
C ARG A 6 -5.06 3.57 4.73
N CYS A 7 -4.77 3.83 3.45
CA CYS A 7 -4.25 2.83 2.52
C CYS A 7 -3.22 3.42 1.58
N LEU A 8 -2.13 2.68 1.35
CA LEU A 8 -1.18 2.92 0.28
C LEU A 8 -1.35 1.85 -0.80
N VAL A 9 -1.70 2.28 -2.00
CA VAL A 9 -1.78 1.46 -3.21
C VAL A 9 -0.43 1.49 -3.93
N TRP A 10 0.07 0.32 -4.29
CA TRP A 10 1.39 0.14 -4.88
C TRP A 10 1.27 -0.31 -6.35
N GLU A 11 2.01 0.35 -7.23
CA GLU A 11 2.61 -0.35 -8.37
C GLU A 11 3.76 -1.24 -7.86
N LEU A 12 4.01 -2.34 -8.55
CA LEU A 12 5.08 -3.29 -8.29
C LEU A 12 6.30 -3.01 -9.16
N ASP A 13 6.11 -2.80 -10.46
CA ASP A 13 7.19 -2.62 -11.43
C ASP A 13 7.95 -1.32 -11.15
N ASN A 14 9.29 -1.40 -11.13
CA ASN A 14 10.21 -0.31 -10.77
C ASN A 14 9.90 0.37 -9.41
N THR A 15 9.03 -0.21 -8.59
CA THR A 15 8.52 0.38 -7.36
C THR A 15 8.79 -0.54 -6.16
N MET A 16 8.17 -1.73 -6.15
CA MET A 16 8.47 -2.79 -5.16
C MET A 16 9.61 -3.68 -5.65
N TRP A 17 9.74 -3.89 -6.96
CA TRP A 17 10.86 -4.57 -7.61
C TRP A 17 11.66 -3.60 -8.48
N ASP A 18 12.93 -3.94 -8.74
CA ASP A 18 13.67 -3.32 -9.84
C ASP A 18 13.32 -4.06 -11.13
N GLY A 19 12.84 -3.33 -12.15
CA GLY A 19 12.31 -3.93 -13.38
C GLY A 19 10.88 -4.45 -13.25
N VAL A 20 10.53 -5.40 -14.12
CA VAL A 20 9.19 -5.98 -14.23
C VAL A 20 9.04 -7.14 -13.25
N VAL A 21 8.00 -7.13 -12.42
CA VAL A 21 7.75 -8.12 -11.36
C VAL A 21 7.58 -9.53 -11.93
N CYS A 22 6.95 -9.67 -13.09
CA CYS A 22 6.70 -10.97 -13.72
C CYS A 22 7.90 -11.51 -14.53
N ASP A 23 9.00 -10.76 -14.64
CA ASP A 23 10.21 -11.26 -15.28
C ASP A 23 10.86 -12.36 -14.42
N ALA A 24 11.23 -13.48 -15.05
CA ALA A 24 11.91 -14.58 -14.39
C ALA A 24 13.26 -14.15 -13.78
N THR A 25 13.91 -13.14 -14.37
CA THR A 25 15.17 -12.56 -13.89
C THR A 25 14.98 -11.52 -12.79
N SER A 26 13.72 -11.16 -12.48
CA SER A 26 13.40 -10.18 -11.45
C SER A 26 13.98 -10.60 -10.10
N SER A 27 14.68 -9.64 -9.48
CA SER A 27 15.46 -9.82 -8.26
C SER A 27 14.58 -9.88 -7.01
N ALA A 28 15.19 -9.84 -5.83
CA ALA A 28 14.45 -9.68 -4.59
C ALA A 28 13.75 -8.31 -4.53
N PRO A 29 12.62 -8.18 -3.81
CA PRO A 29 11.97 -6.89 -3.61
C PRO A 29 12.94 -5.85 -3.02
N ARG A 30 12.78 -4.60 -3.43
CA ARG A 30 13.65 -3.48 -3.03
C ARG A 30 13.62 -3.33 -1.51
N PRO A 31 14.77 -3.34 -0.81
CA PRO A 31 14.81 -3.25 0.65
C PRO A 31 14.12 -1.99 1.21
N ALA A 32 14.21 -0.86 0.50
CA ALA A 32 13.52 0.38 0.89
C ALA A 32 12.00 0.23 0.83
N ALA A 33 11.47 -0.40 -0.23
CA ALA A 33 10.04 -0.67 -0.37
C ALA A 33 9.52 -1.59 0.74
N LEU A 34 10.26 -2.66 1.06
CA LEU A 34 9.92 -3.57 2.16
C LEU A 34 9.92 -2.88 3.53
N ARG A 35 10.90 -2.01 3.79
CA ARG A 35 10.94 -1.24 5.05
C ARG A 35 9.74 -0.30 5.15
N THR A 36 9.40 0.41 4.08
CA THR A 36 8.23 1.30 4.06
C THR A 36 6.94 0.53 4.25
N LEU A 37 6.77 -0.59 3.54
CA LEU A 37 5.59 -1.47 3.67
C LEU A 37 5.40 -1.90 5.14
N ARG A 38 6.44 -2.44 5.78
CA ARG A 38 6.37 -2.87 7.20
C ARG A 38 6.11 -1.71 8.14
N THR A 39 6.85 -0.61 7.99
CA THR A 39 6.71 0.58 8.86
C THR A 39 5.30 1.17 8.80
N LEU A 40 4.69 1.21 7.62
CA LEU A 40 3.34 1.72 7.46
C LEU A 40 2.28 0.70 7.94
N SER A 41 2.52 -0.60 7.77
CA SER A 41 1.70 -1.67 8.35
C SER A 41 1.62 -1.54 9.88
N ASP A 42 2.75 -1.32 10.54
CA ASP A 42 2.83 -1.13 12.01
C ASP A 42 2.05 0.11 12.49
N ARG A 43 1.79 1.07 11.60
CA ARG A 43 0.98 2.27 11.86
C ARG A 43 -0.51 2.08 11.57
N GLY A 44 -0.92 0.88 11.18
CA GLY A 44 -2.29 0.55 10.80
C GLY A 44 -2.69 1.01 9.40
N ILE A 45 -1.72 1.34 8.53
CA ILE A 45 -1.98 1.65 7.13
C ILE A 45 -2.13 0.35 6.36
N TRP A 46 -3.23 0.21 5.64
CA TRP A 46 -3.46 -0.93 4.75
C TRP A 46 -2.65 -0.80 3.46
N HIS A 47 -2.39 -1.93 2.83
CA HIS A 47 -1.69 -1.96 1.55
C HIS A 47 -2.54 -2.67 0.51
N ALA A 48 -2.48 -2.16 -0.72
CA ALA A 48 -3.13 -2.80 -1.86
C ALA A 48 -2.25 -2.68 -3.10
N VAL A 49 -2.50 -3.52 -4.11
CA VAL A 49 -1.76 -3.48 -5.37
C VAL A 49 -2.67 -2.98 -6.48
N ALA A 50 -2.18 -2.04 -7.26
CA ALA A 50 -2.71 -1.72 -8.59
C ALA A 50 -1.56 -1.82 -9.59
N SER A 51 -1.43 -2.96 -10.27
CA SER A 51 -0.31 -3.26 -11.18
C SER A 51 -0.81 -3.67 -12.57
N ARG A 52 -0.10 -3.24 -13.61
CA ARG A 52 -0.40 -3.60 -15.00
C ARG A 52 0.51 -4.73 -15.45
N SER A 53 0.17 -5.95 -15.05
CA SER A 53 1.01 -7.12 -15.26
C SER A 53 0.18 -8.39 -15.51
N ASP A 54 0.87 -9.49 -15.81
CA ASP A 54 0.26 -10.82 -15.82
C ASP A 54 -0.13 -11.23 -14.40
N ARG A 55 -1.42 -11.53 -14.19
CA ARG A 55 -1.96 -11.82 -12.87
C ARG A 55 -1.34 -13.08 -12.26
N THR A 56 -1.20 -14.14 -13.04
CA THR A 56 -0.73 -15.44 -12.53
C THR A 56 0.72 -15.35 -12.10
N LEU A 57 1.58 -14.79 -12.96
CA LEU A 57 3.00 -14.63 -12.68
C LEU A 57 3.26 -13.66 -11.51
N THR A 58 2.49 -12.57 -11.44
CA THR A 58 2.62 -11.60 -10.34
C THR A 58 2.21 -12.20 -9.01
N LEU A 59 1.10 -12.95 -8.95
CA LEU A 59 0.66 -13.62 -7.73
C LEU A 59 1.69 -14.63 -7.25
N ASP A 60 2.21 -15.45 -8.15
CA ASP A 60 3.25 -16.42 -7.83
C ASP A 60 4.50 -15.74 -7.26
N ARG A 61 4.90 -14.57 -7.80
CA ARG A 61 5.99 -13.79 -7.19
C ARG A 61 5.67 -13.25 -5.81
N LEU A 62 4.47 -12.72 -5.59
CA LEU A 62 4.04 -12.26 -4.28
C LEU A 62 4.07 -13.39 -3.24
N TYR A 63 3.62 -14.60 -3.61
CA TYR A 63 3.68 -15.77 -2.74
C TYR A 63 5.12 -16.21 -2.45
N ARG A 64 5.96 -16.32 -3.49
CA ARG A 64 7.37 -16.73 -3.34
C ARG A 64 8.17 -15.82 -2.39
N HIS A 65 7.80 -14.54 -2.28
CA HIS A 65 8.44 -13.59 -1.38
C HIS A 65 7.68 -13.34 -0.07
N GLY A 66 6.57 -14.06 0.18
CA GLY A 66 5.77 -13.92 1.40
C GLY A 66 5.08 -12.55 1.52
N LEU A 67 4.84 -11.86 0.40
CA LEU A 67 4.26 -10.52 0.37
C LEU A 67 2.76 -10.52 0.13
N TYR A 68 2.19 -11.62 -0.37
CA TYR A 68 0.76 -11.73 -0.66
C TYR A 68 -0.11 -11.31 0.53
N GLU A 69 0.16 -11.87 1.71
CA GLU A 69 -0.59 -11.61 2.95
C GLU A 69 -0.43 -10.18 3.49
N MET A 70 0.53 -9.41 2.98
CA MET A 70 0.69 -8.01 3.35
C MET A 70 -0.26 -7.07 2.61
N PHE A 71 -0.94 -7.55 1.55
CA PHE A 71 -1.84 -6.76 0.73
C PHE A 71 -3.31 -7.14 0.96
N SER A 72 -4.11 -6.17 1.41
CA SER A 72 -5.54 -6.33 1.69
C SER A 72 -6.40 -6.37 0.42
N ALA A 73 -5.89 -5.92 -0.73
CA ALA A 73 -6.57 -5.99 -2.03
C ALA A 73 -5.57 -6.01 -3.19
N LEU A 74 -5.89 -6.73 -4.27
CA LEU A 74 -5.03 -6.92 -5.44
C LEU A 74 -5.79 -6.69 -6.75
N GLU A 75 -5.51 -5.59 -7.42
CA GLU A 75 -5.96 -5.27 -8.78
C GLU A 75 -4.79 -5.39 -9.76
N ILE A 76 -4.66 -6.58 -10.36
CA ILE A 76 -3.60 -6.89 -11.32
C ILE A 76 -4.24 -7.19 -12.68
N GLY A 77 -3.89 -6.39 -13.68
CA GLY A 77 -4.35 -6.56 -15.06
C GLY A 77 -4.19 -5.30 -15.91
N TRP A 78 -4.64 -5.35 -17.16
CA TRP A 78 -4.33 -4.33 -18.19
C TRP A 78 -5.24 -3.09 -18.21
N GLY A 79 -6.06 -2.90 -17.18
CA GLY A 79 -6.96 -1.75 -17.05
C GLY A 79 -6.26 -0.47 -16.59
N ARG A 80 -7.00 0.65 -16.62
CA ARG A 80 -6.52 1.94 -16.09
C ARG A 80 -6.31 1.88 -14.57
N LYS A 81 -5.24 2.53 -14.07
CA LYS A 81 -4.91 2.60 -12.65
C LYS A 81 -6.02 3.23 -11.81
N SER A 82 -6.58 4.34 -12.27
CA SER A 82 -7.70 5.00 -11.60
C SER A 82 -8.88 4.04 -11.35
N ALA A 83 -9.26 3.25 -12.36
CA ALA A 83 -10.34 2.27 -12.22
C ALA A 83 -10.00 1.17 -11.21
N SER A 84 -8.75 0.69 -11.18
CA SER A 84 -8.26 -0.24 -10.16
C SER A 84 -8.33 0.35 -8.75
N ILE A 85 -7.91 1.60 -8.56
CA ILE A 85 -7.96 2.28 -7.26
C ILE A 85 -9.42 2.44 -6.78
N VAL A 86 -10.36 2.74 -7.67
CA VAL A 86 -11.80 2.79 -7.33
C VAL A 86 -12.31 1.42 -6.85
N ARG A 87 -11.91 0.33 -7.51
CA ARG A 87 -12.29 -1.03 -7.08
C ARG A 87 -11.68 -1.38 -5.73
N ILE A 88 -10.39 -1.05 -5.51
CA ILE A 88 -9.72 -1.22 -4.21
C ILE A 88 -10.45 -0.45 -3.12
N ALA A 89 -10.77 0.83 -3.35
CA ALA A 89 -11.48 1.66 -2.39
C ALA A 89 -12.82 1.04 -1.97
N ARG A 90 -13.58 0.54 -2.95
CA ARG A 90 -14.85 -0.15 -2.72
C ARG A 90 -14.67 -1.45 -1.93
N THR A 91 -13.70 -2.28 -2.31
CA THR A 91 -13.40 -3.54 -1.63
C THR A 91 -13.02 -3.33 -0.17
N LEU A 92 -12.26 -2.28 0.11
CA LEU A 92 -11.78 -1.95 1.46
C LEU A 92 -12.75 -1.06 2.26
N GLY A 93 -13.85 -0.59 1.65
CA GLY A 93 -14.77 0.35 2.30
C GLY A 93 -14.11 1.69 2.67
N LEU A 94 -13.15 2.16 1.86
CA LEU A 94 -12.41 3.40 2.09
C LEU A 94 -12.88 4.52 1.15
N SER A 95 -12.85 5.75 1.66
CA SER A 95 -13.01 6.94 0.82
C SER A 95 -11.72 7.27 0.09
N LEU A 96 -11.82 7.75 -1.16
CA LEU A 96 -10.67 8.01 -2.03
C LEU A 96 -9.69 9.05 -1.47
N ASP A 97 -10.14 9.97 -0.64
CA ASP A 97 -9.31 11.01 0.01
C ASP A 97 -8.40 10.47 1.14
N THR A 98 -8.63 9.22 1.57
CA THR A 98 -7.79 8.47 2.52
C THR A 98 -6.82 7.51 1.82
N ILE A 99 -6.79 7.51 0.49
CA ILE A 99 -5.94 6.61 -0.30
C ILE A 99 -4.76 7.39 -0.90
N ALA A 100 -3.58 6.79 -0.81
CA ALA A 100 -2.39 7.18 -1.54
C ALA A 100 -2.04 6.13 -2.61
N PHE A 101 -1.38 6.57 -3.66
CA PHE A 101 -0.88 5.74 -4.75
C PHE A 101 0.59 6.04 -4.99
N VAL A 102 1.42 4.98 -5.10
CA VAL A 102 2.84 5.10 -5.45
C VAL A 102 3.12 4.33 -6.74
N ASP A 103 3.78 5.02 -7.67
CA ASP A 103 4.15 4.49 -8.99
C ASP A 103 5.42 5.20 -9.48
N ASP A 104 6.27 4.50 -10.22
CA ASP A 104 7.47 5.07 -10.86
C ASP A 104 7.13 5.86 -12.12
N GLU A 105 6.11 5.43 -12.87
CA GLU A 105 5.74 5.99 -14.17
C GLU A 105 4.97 7.32 -14.03
N PRO A 106 5.53 8.47 -14.48
CA PRO A 106 4.84 9.76 -14.41
C PRO A 106 3.49 9.80 -15.11
N VAL A 107 3.34 9.08 -16.22
CA VAL A 107 2.08 9.06 -16.99
C VAL A 107 0.96 8.39 -16.19
N GLU A 108 1.24 7.28 -15.51
CA GLU A 108 0.25 6.58 -14.68
C GLU A 108 -0.15 7.43 -13.46
N ARG A 109 0.80 8.11 -12.82
CA ARG A 109 0.46 9.08 -11.75
C ARG A 109 -0.39 10.24 -12.24
N ALA A 110 -0.11 10.76 -13.44
CA ALA A 110 -0.90 11.85 -14.03
C ALA A 110 -2.32 11.38 -14.40
N GLU A 111 -2.45 10.15 -14.88
CA GLU A 111 -3.73 9.50 -15.16
C GLU A 111 -4.60 9.44 -13.89
N VAL A 112 -4.03 8.91 -12.80
CA VAL A 112 -4.72 8.79 -11.51
C VAL A 112 -5.06 10.17 -10.95
N SER A 113 -4.11 11.10 -10.93
CA SER A 113 -4.34 12.44 -10.35
C SER A 113 -5.41 13.23 -11.09
N ARG A 114 -5.53 13.04 -12.41
CA ARG A 114 -6.57 13.69 -13.22
C ARG A 114 -7.93 13.04 -13.03
N ALA A 115 -7.99 11.71 -12.95
CA ALA A 115 -9.23 10.97 -12.80
C ALA A 115 -9.78 10.99 -11.36
N LEU A 116 -8.88 10.98 -10.36
CA LEU A 116 -9.18 10.89 -8.93
C LEU A 116 -8.41 11.96 -8.15
N PRO A 117 -8.78 13.25 -8.23
CA PRO A 117 -8.04 14.33 -7.57
C PRO A 117 -7.95 14.24 -6.04
N GLN A 118 -8.76 13.37 -5.41
CA GLN A 118 -8.71 13.11 -3.98
C GLN A 118 -7.54 12.19 -3.59
N VAL A 119 -7.11 11.30 -4.49
CA VAL A 119 -6.04 10.33 -4.26
C VAL A 119 -4.69 11.04 -4.29
N ARG A 120 -3.83 10.76 -3.31
CA ARG A 120 -2.48 11.34 -3.24
C ARG A 120 -1.49 10.48 -4.00
N CYS A 121 -0.90 11.02 -5.06
CA CYS A 121 0.06 10.29 -5.89
C CYS A 121 1.50 10.67 -5.50
N TYR A 122 2.34 9.67 -5.27
CA TYR A 122 3.75 9.82 -4.95
C TYR A 122 4.62 9.09 -5.98
N ALA A 123 5.78 9.67 -6.32
CA ALA A 123 6.74 8.99 -7.18
C ALA A 123 7.49 7.90 -6.40
N ALA A 124 7.72 6.73 -7.02
CA ALA A 124 8.43 5.60 -6.40
C ALA A 124 9.83 5.95 -5.85
N ARG A 125 10.53 6.92 -6.46
CA ARG A 125 11.81 7.42 -5.93
C ARG A 125 11.74 8.01 -4.50
N ASN A 126 10.55 8.35 -4.01
CA ASN A 126 10.33 8.93 -2.68
C ASN A 126 9.83 7.89 -1.65
N ILE A 127 9.88 6.60 -1.97
CA ILE A 127 9.21 5.54 -1.18
C ILE A 127 9.74 5.43 0.25
N ASP A 128 11.02 5.70 0.46
CA ASP A 128 11.71 5.68 1.75
C ASP A 128 11.26 6.84 2.66
N VAL A 129 11.04 8.02 2.07
CA VAL A 129 10.61 9.21 2.82
C VAL A 129 9.11 9.27 3.08
N LEU A 130 8.29 8.41 2.47
CA LEU A 130 6.83 8.38 2.71
C LEU A 130 6.49 8.22 4.19
N THR A 131 7.28 7.41 4.91
CA THR A 131 7.11 7.17 6.35
C THR A 131 7.34 8.42 7.21
N ALA A 132 8.01 9.45 6.69
CA ALA A 132 8.23 10.72 7.38
C ALA A 132 7.14 11.76 7.08
N LEU A 133 6.31 11.54 6.05
CA LEU A 133 5.29 12.51 5.67
C LEU A 133 4.16 12.58 6.72
N PRO A 134 3.65 13.78 7.05
CA PRO A 134 2.57 13.95 8.03
C PRO A 134 1.30 13.16 7.73
N ASP A 135 1.08 12.86 6.46
CA ASP A 135 -0.09 12.15 5.95
C ASP A 135 -0.13 10.67 6.34
N PHE A 136 1.03 10.08 6.65
CA PHE A 136 1.21 8.67 7.03
C PHE A 136 1.43 8.49 8.54
N LYS A 137 0.90 9.40 9.35
CA LYS A 137 0.88 9.26 10.81
C LYS A 137 -0.01 8.09 11.23
N PRO A 138 0.27 7.45 12.39
CA PRO A 138 -0.59 6.41 12.92
C PRO A 138 -2.04 6.89 13.02
N VAL A 139 -2.98 6.08 12.55
CA VAL A 139 -4.37 6.28 12.91
C VAL A 139 -4.48 5.87 14.37
N LEU A 140 -4.31 6.83 15.28
CA LEU A 140 -4.63 6.61 16.70
C LEU A 140 -6.11 6.25 16.75
N GLY A 141 -6.41 4.97 16.98
CA GLY A 141 -7.77 4.52 17.18
C GLY A 141 -8.36 5.31 18.34
N THR A 142 -9.39 6.12 18.06
CA THR A 142 -10.20 6.79 19.08
C THR A 142 -11.24 5.86 19.69
N GLY A 143 -11.18 4.56 19.39
CA GLY A 143 -11.99 3.54 20.05
C GLY A 143 -11.46 3.24 21.45
N PRO A 144 -12.34 2.93 22.42
CA PRO A 144 -11.89 2.48 23.74
C PRO A 144 -10.95 1.28 23.55
N THR A 145 -9.83 1.29 24.25
CA THR A 145 -8.97 0.10 24.37
C THR A 145 -9.88 -1.06 24.76
N PRO A 146 -9.92 -2.17 24.00
CA PRO A 146 -10.73 -3.31 24.40
C PRO A 146 -10.29 -3.70 25.80
N THR A 147 -11.22 -3.64 26.76
CA THR A 147 -10.99 -4.13 28.10
C THR A 147 -10.52 -5.57 27.96
N PRO A 148 -9.33 -5.93 28.47
CA PRO A 148 -8.91 -7.32 28.47
C PRO A 148 -10.03 -8.14 29.12
N PRO A 149 -10.35 -9.34 28.62
CA PRO A 149 -11.24 -10.22 29.36
C PRO A 149 -10.71 -10.33 30.80
N LEU A 150 -11.61 -10.20 31.77
CA LEU A 150 -11.30 -10.32 33.20
C LEU A 150 -10.42 -11.55 33.41
N GLY A 151 -9.14 -11.34 33.77
CA GLY A 151 -8.17 -12.43 33.97
C GLY A 151 -6.75 -12.19 33.47
N PHE A 152 -6.48 -11.15 32.68
CA PHE A 152 -5.11 -10.76 32.34
C PHE A 152 -4.73 -9.47 33.05
N ASP A 153 -4.29 -9.58 34.30
CA ASP A 153 -3.53 -8.51 34.94
C ASP A 153 -2.27 -8.27 34.11
N ARG A 154 -2.08 -7.02 33.68
CA ARG A 154 -0.81 -6.56 33.16
C ARG A 154 0.19 -6.70 34.30
N VAL A 155 1.10 -7.66 34.20
CA VAL A 155 2.29 -7.70 35.06
C VAL A 155 3.03 -6.37 34.84
N PRO A 156 3.17 -5.51 35.86
CA PRO A 156 3.95 -4.30 35.71
C PRO A 156 5.41 -4.70 35.50
N VAL A 157 6.00 -4.20 34.42
CA VAL A 157 7.44 -4.27 34.20
C VAL A 157 8.05 -3.21 35.12
N PHE A 158 8.91 -3.65 36.05
CA PHE A 158 9.74 -2.76 36.87
C PHE A 158 10.83 -2.08 36.02
#